data_AF-A0A6A4W3N7-F1
#
_entry.id   AF-A0A6A4W3N7-F1
#
_cell.length_a   1.000
_cell.length_b   1.000
_cell.length_c   1.000
_cell.angle_alpha   90.00
_cell.angle_beta   90.00
_cell.angle_gamma   90.00
#
_symmetry.space_group_name_H-M   'P 1'
#
loop_
_entity.id
_entity.type
_entity.pdbx_description
1 polymer ?
#
loop_
_entity_poly.entity_id
_entity_poly.type
_entity_poly.pdbx_seq_one_letter_code
_entity_poly.pdbx_strand_id
1 'polypeptide(L)'
;MGGLFLSFLAPETSHYEYTWQEAAYQCASRGLVLVSIENYEKDHYIASLLRKYHVPFIWTSGTKHGYSFRWVNGKTIGPYSYSNWSRTGGNGYPQPDNREGHEYCLAVLNEFYHDGIVWHDIACHHKKAFICERPAKHPY
;
A
#
# COMPACT_ATOMS: atom_id res chain seq x y z
N MET A 1 -14.05 -10.18 7.93
CA MET A 1 -13.07 -9.59 6.99
C MET A 1 -13.33 -10.17 5.62
N GLY A 2 -13.58 -9.34 4.60
CA GLY A 2 -13.67 -9.81 3.22
C GLY A 2 -12.32 -10.38 2.76
N GLY A 3 -12.32 -11.34 1.84
CA GLY A 3 -11.10 -11.98 1.35
C GLY A 3 -10.18 -10.97 0.65
N LEU A 4 -8.88 -11.04 0.95
CA LEU A 4 -7.82 -10.34 0.23
C LEU A 4 -7.31 -11.21 -0.92
N PHE A 5 -6.96 -10.59 -2.04
CA PHE A 5 -6.16 -11.22 -3.08
C PHE A 5 -4.70 -10.81 -2.88
N LEU A 6 -3.80 -11.78 -2.77
CA LEU A 6 -2.37 -11.55 -2.52
C LEU A 6 -1.59 -11.88 -3.79
N SER A 7 -1.03 -10.88 -4.49
CA SER A 7 -0.37 -11.10 -5.78
C SER A 7 0.79 -12.09 -5.68
N PHE A 8 1.47 -12.10 -4.54
CA PHE A 8 2.62 -12.96 -4.24
C PHE A 8 2.27 -14.42 -3.91
N LEU A 9 0.98 -14.79 -3.83
CA LEU A 9 0.54 -16.19 -3.69
C LEU A 9 -0.22 -16.73 -4.91
N ALA A 10 -0.68 -15.83 -5.78
CA ALA A 10 -1.49 -16.20 -6.93
C ALA A 10 -0.58 -16.51 -8.14
N PRO A 11 -0.64 -17.71 -8.74
CA PRO A 11 0.29 -18.17 -9.78
C PRO A 11 0.42 -17.22 -10.96
N GLU A 12 -0.66 -16.53 -11.33
CA GLU A 12 -0.69 -15.59 -12.45
C GLU A 12 0.05 -14.27 -12.19
N THR A 13 0.41 -13.98 -10.94
CA THR A 13 1.03 -12.72 -10.53
C THR A 13 2.27 -12.90 -9.64
N SER A 14 2.51 -14.08 -9.08
CA SER A 14 3.52 -14.31 -8.03
C SER A 14 4.96 -14.20 -8.53
N HIS A 15 5.18 -14.21 -9.85
CA HIS A 15 6.49 -14.09 -10.48
C HIS A 15 6.79 -12.70 -11.04
N TYR A 16 5.89 -11.73 -10.81
CA TYR A 16 6.00 -10.39 -11.38
C TYR A 16 5.80 -9.31 -10.33
N GLU A 17 6.40 -8.16 -10.60
CA GLU A 17 6.19 -6.93 -9.87
C GLU A 17 5.63 -5.87 -10.81
N TYR A 18 4.83 -4.98 -10.24
CA TYR A 18 3.97 -4.07 -11.00
C TYR A 18 4.17 -2.65 -10.51
N THR A 19 4.12 -1.70 -11.44
CA THR A 19 3.88 -0.28 -11.10
C THR A 19 2.55 -0.14 -10.37
N TRP A 20 2.35 0.98 -9.68
CA TRP A 20 1.09 1.20 -8.96
C TRP A 20 -0.12 1.12 -9.90
N GLN A 21 0.00 1.70 -11.11
CA GLN A 21 -1.06 1.69 -12.11
C GLN A 21 -1.35 0.28 -12.64
N GLU A 22 -0.33 -0.52 -12.92
CA GLU A 22 -0.51 -1.91 -13.34
C GLU A 22 -1.15 -2.76 -12.23
N ALA A 23 -0.75 -2.56 -10.97
CA ALA A 23 -1.33 -3.24 -9.81
C ALA A 23 -2.82 -2.87 -9.64
N ALA A 24 -3.16 -1.59 -9.78
CA ALA A 24 -4.54 -1.12 -9.77
C ALA A 24 -5.37 -1.78 -10.90
N TYR A 25 -4.80 -1.90 -12.09
CA TYR A 25 -5.43 -2.60 -13.21
C TYR A 25 -5.65 -4.09 -12.92
N GLN A 26 -4.67 -4.78 -12.31
CA GLN A 26 -4.82 -6.18 -11.91
C GLN A 26 -5.94 -6.39 -10.89
N CYS A 27 -6.13 -5.46 -9.94
CA CYS A 27 -7.26 -5.51 -9.03
C CYS A 27 -8.59 -5.25 -9.78
N ALA A 28 -8.63 -4.21 -10.62
CA ALA A 28 -9.83 -3.81 -11.35
C ALA A 28 -10.33 -4.90 -12.31
N SER A 29 -9.43 -5.60 -13.01
CA SER A 29 -9.79 -6.72 -13.91
C SER A 29 -10.46 -7.90 -13.19
N ARG A 30 -10.35 -7.96 -11.86
CA ARG A 30 -10.96 -8.95 -10.98
C ARG A 30 -12.19 -8.42 -10.24
N GLY A 31 -12.66 -7.20 -10.54
CA GLY A 31 -13.72 -6.53 -9.79
C GLY A 31 -13.31 -6.16 -8.35
N LEU A 32 -12.01 -6.03 -8.10
CA LEU A 32 -11.40 -5.65 -6.83
C LEU A 32 -10.79 -4.25 -6.92
N VAL A 33 -10.32 -3.74 -5.80
CA VAL A 33 -9.49 -2.52 -5.71
C VAL A 33 -8.21 -2.82 -4.95
N LEU A 34 -7.17 -1.99 -5.11
CA LEU A 34 -6.01 -2.06 -4.22
C LEU A 34 -6.45 -1.90 -2.76
N VAL A 35 -5.70 -2.52 -1.85
CA VAL A 35 -6.03 -2.51 -0.43
C VAL A 35 -5.86 -1.12 0.18
N SER A 36 -6.88 -0.66 0.88
CA SER A 36 -6.85 0.54 1.74
C SER A 36 -6.52 0.11 3.16
N ILE A 37 -5.69 0.83 3.92
CA ILE A 37 -5.33 0.40 5.29
C ILE A 37 -5.88 1.40 6.31
N GLU A 38 -7.09 1.14 6.80
CA GLU A 38 -7.87 2.17 7.50
C GLU A 38 -7.82 2.06 9.02
N ASN A 39 -7.27 0.97 9.55
CA ASN A 39 -7.18 0.71 10.99
C ASN A 39 -6.00 -0.20 11.32
N TYR A 40 -5.66 -0.23 12.61
CA TYR A 40 -4.58 -1.03 13.18
C TYR A 40 -4.72 -2.52 12.90
N GLU A 41 -5.93 -3.08 12.99
CA GLU A 41 -6.16 -4.51 12.81
C GLU A 41 -5.78 -4.97 11.40
N LYS A 42 -6.17 -4.19 10.38
CA LYS A 42 -5.87 -4.47 8.98
C LYS A 42 -4.39 -4.28 8.67
N ASP A 43 -3.78 -3.23 9.21
CA ASP A 43 -2.35 -2.96 9.05
C ASP A 43 -1.51 -4.09 9.66
N HIS A 44 -1.81 -4.48 10.90
CA HIS A 44 -1.15 -5.58 11.59
C HIS A 44 -1.34 -6.92 10.86
N TYR A 45 -2.54 -7.18 10.33
CA TYR A 45 -2.79 -8.37 9.52
C TYR A 45 -1.95 -8.39 8.24
N ILE A 46 -1.91 -7.28 7.49
CA ILE A 46 -1.07 -7.14 6.29
C ILE A 46 0.40 -7.32 6.66
N ALA A 47 0.89 -6.67 7.71
CA ALA A 47 2.27 -6.84 8.18
C ALA A 47 2.59 -8.30 8.54
N SER A 48 1.65 -9.03 9.14
CA SER A 48 1.82 -10.46 9.43
C SER A 48 1.95 -11.32 8.17
N LEU A 49 1.23 -10.98 7.09
CA LEU A 49 1.34 -11.65 5.80
C LEU A 49 2.70 -11.36 5.15
N LEU A 50 3.13 -10.11 5.14
CA LEU A 50 4.44 -9.69 4.60
C LEU A 50 5.58 -10.41 5.32
N ARG A 51 5.52 -10.50 6.65
CA ARG A 51 6.49 -11.26 7.45
C ARG A 51 6.46 -12.75 7.13
N LYS A 52 5.27 -13.36 7.13
CA LYS A 52 5.10 -14.81 6.92
C LYS A 52 5.63 -15.27 5.56
N TYR A 53 5.40 -14.48 4.53
CA TYR A 53 5.76 -14.84 3.15
C TYR A 53 7.03 -14.13 2.66
N HIS A 54 7.76 -13.45 3.56
CA HIS A 54 8.99 -12.72 3.25
C HIS A 54 8.83 -11.74 2.07
N VAL A 55 7.67 -11.07 1.99
CA VAL A 55 7.38 -10.11 0.93
C VAL A 55 8.06 -8.78 1.31
N PRO A 56 8.96 -8.25 0.48
CA PRO A 56 9.76 -7.08 0.85
C PRO A 56 8.94 -5.79 0.83
N PHE A 57 7.93 -5.70 -0.05
CA PHE A 57 7.09 -4.52 -0.19
C PHE A 57 5.82 -4.82 -0.97
N ILE A 58 4.77 -4.05 -0.70
CA ILE A 58 3.53 -4.09 -1.47
C ILE A 58 3.04 -2.69 -1.83
N TRP A 59 2.33 -2.59 -2.95
CA TRP A 59 1.44 -1.47 -3.21
C TRP A 59 0.16 -1.56 -2.38
N THR A 60 -0.32 -0.39 -1.96
CA THR A 60 -1.65 -0.15 -1.39
C THR A 60 -2.45 0.77 -2.31
N SER A 61 -3.69 1.10 -1.95
CA SER A 61 -4.52 2.03 -2.71
C SER A 61 -4.21 3.51 -2.45
N GLY A 62 -3.31 3.82 -1.52
CA GLY A 62 -3.06 5.19 -1.08
C GLY A 62 -2.39 6.02 -2.17
N THR A 63 -3.00 7.14 -2.53
CA THR A 63 -2.45 8.10 -3.50
C THR A 63 -2.50 9.52 -2.98
N LYS A 64 -1.56 10.36 -3.41
CA LYS A 64 -1.50 11.77 -3.03
C LYS A 64 -2.55 12.59 -3.78
N HIS A 65 -3.33 13.38 -3.05
CA HIS A 65 -4.29 14.37 -3.53
C HIS A 65 -4.04 15.71 -2.84
N GLY A 66 -3.40 16.65 -3.55
CA GLY A 66 -2.95 17.91 -2.99
C GLY A 66 -1.90 17.68 -1.88
N TYR A 67 -2.19 18.13 -0.67
CA TYR A 67 -1.32 18.00 0.50
C TYR A 67 -1.58 16.74 1.35
N SER A 68 -2.53 15.88 0.95
CA SER A 68 -2.95 14.71 1.74
C SER A 68 -2.93 13.44 0.90
N PHE A 69 -2.77 12.28 1.54
CA PHE A 69 -3.04 11.00 0.89
C PHE A 69 -4.50 10.59 1.07
N ARG A 70 -5.03 9.81 0.13
CA ARG A 70 -6.38 9.25 0.20
C ARG A 70 -6.37 7.79 -0.22
N TRP A 71 -7.22 7.01 0.41
CA TRP A 71 -7.56 5.65 -0.02
C TRP A 71 -8.54 5.69 -1.18
N VAL A 72 -8.55 4.64 -2.00
CA VAL A 72 -9.48 4.51 -3.15
C VAL A 72 -10.97 4.48 -2.73
N ASN A 73 -11.26 4.17 -1.46
CA ASN A 73 -12.61 4.27 -0.90
C ASN A 73 -13.03 5.69 -0.48
N GLY A 74 -12.21 6.71 -0.78
CA GLY A 74 -12.49 8.12 -0.52
C GLY A 74 -12.05 8.63 0.85
N LYS A 75 -11.65 7.76 1.79
CA LYS A 75 -11.16 8.19 3.10
C LYS A 75 -9.80 8.88 2.97
N THR A 76 -9.69 10.06 3.58
CA THR A 76 -8.42 10.81 3.64
C THR A 76 -7.54 10.28 4.77
N ILE A 77 -6.24 10.12 4.48
CA ILE A 77 -5.19 9.86 5.46
C ILE A 77 -4.71 11.22 5.98
N GLY A 78 -5.12 11.58 7.19
CA GLY A 78 -4.83 12.87 7.81
C GLY A 78 -4.66 12.77 9.33
N PRO A 79 -4.59 13.91 10.03
CA PRO A 79 -4.21 13.97 11.46
C PRO A 79 -5.09 13.16 12.42
N TYR A 80 -6.35 12.91 12.04
CA TYR A 80 -7.33 12.21 12.88
C TYR A 80 -7.64 10.78 12.40
N SER A 81 -7.00 10.32 11.32
CA SER A 81 -7.15 8.95 10.84
C SER A 81 -6.04 8.05 11.37
N TYR A 82 -6.28 6.75 11.41
CA TYR A 82 -5.21 5.79 11.60
C TYR A 82 -4.13 5.97 10.53
N SER A 83 -2.87 5.94 10.94
CA SER A 83 -1.75 5.86 10.03
C SER A 83 -0.58 5.09 10.63
N ASN A 84 0.20 4.44 9.78
CA ASN A 84 1.44 3.78 10.16
C ASN A 84 2.60 4.26 9.26
N TRP A 85 2.63 5.57 9.01
CA TRP A 85 3.75 6.22 8.32
C TRP A 85 5.06 5.98 9.08
N SER A 86 6.12 5.66 8.34
CA SER A 86 7.42 5.53 8.95
C SER A 86 7.86 6.84 9.59
N ARG A 87 8.56 6.72 10.72
CA ARG A 87 9.20 7.85 11.41
C ARG A 87 10.61 8.15 10.86
N THR A 88 11.03 7.39 9.85
CA THR A 88 12.32 7.51 9.16
C THR A 88 12.13 7.13 7.68
N GLY A 89 13.21 7.07 6.92
CA GLY A 89 13.23 6.70 5.51
C GLY A 89 14.66 6.70 5.01
N GLY A 90 14.87 6.70 3.69
CA GLY A 90 16.25 6.63 3.17
C GLY A 90 17.12 7.85 3.48
N ASN A 91 16.52 8.97 3.89
CA ASN A 91 17.25 10.15 4.39
C ASN A 91 17.16 10.32 5.92
N GLY A 92 16.55 9.37 6.64
CA GLY A 92 16.36 9.47 8.09
C GLY A 92 15.20 10.36 8.54
N TYR A 93 14.30 10.78 7.63
CA TYR A 93 13.16 11.65 7.93
C TYR A 93 11.82 10.91 7.94
N PRO A 94 10.82 11.35 8.74
CA PRO A 94 9.48 10.78 8.72
C PRO A 94 8.79 10.90 7.36
N GLN A 95 8.00 9.88 7.02
CA GLN A 95 7.20 9.82 5.82
C GLN A 95 5.82 10.47 6.04
N PRO A 96 5.16 10.98 4.98
CA PRO A 96 5.65 11.07 3.60
C PRO A 96 6.66 12.21 3.41
N ASP A 97 7.80 11.95 2.76
CA ASP A 97 8.89 12.94 2.60
C ASP A 97 9.13 13.39 1.15
N ASN A 98 8.54 12.71 0.16
CA ASN A 98 8.71 13.02 -1.26
C ASN A 98 10.18 13.20 -1.67
N ARG A 99 11.05 12.36 -1.12
CA ARG A 99 12.50 12.31 -1.34
C ARG A 99 12.89 12.26 -2.82
N GLU A 100 12.27 11.38 -3.61
CA GLU A 100 12.63 11.21 -5.03
C GLU A 100 12.02 12.29 -5.94
N GLY A 101 11.10 13.09 -5.40
CA GLY A 101 10.20 13.91 -6.20
C GLY A 101 9.14 13.05 -6.89
N HIS A 102 7.89 13.52 -6.87
CA HIS A 102 6.75 12.80 -7.45
C HIS A 102 6.42 11.46 -6.78
N GLU A 103 6.61 11.36 -5.47
CA GLU A 103 6.23 10.19 -4.66
C GLU A 103 4.75 10.26 -4.29
N TYR A 104 3.91 9.87 -5.25
CA TYR A 104 2.46 10.04 -5.15
C TYR A 104 1.70 8.77 -4.77
N CYS A 105 2.40 7.67 -4.51
CA CYS A 105 1.81 6.37 -4.21
C CYS A 105 2.30 5.85 -2.86
N LEU A 106 1.43 5.18 -2.10
CA LEU A 106 1.74 4.63 -0.78
C LEU A 106 2.08 3.14 -0.88
N ALA A 107 3.25 2.76 -0.39
CA ALA A 107 3.66 1.37 -0.23
C ALA A 107 3.82 1.01 1.24
N VAL A 108 3.62 -0.27 1.57
CA VAL A 108 4.13 -0.85 2.82
C VAL A 108 5.47 -1.49 2.51
N LEU A 109 6.52 -1.08 3.23
CA LEU A 109 7.85 -1.67 3.12
C LEU A 109 8.11 -2.55 4.35
N ASN A 110 8.72 -3.72 4.15
CA ASN A 110 9.01 -4.68 5.20
C ASN A 110 10.49 -4.61 5.57
N GLU A 111 10.81 -3.88 6.65
CA GLU A 111 12.16 -3.70 7.20
C GLU A 111 13.19 -3.14 6.20
N PHE A 112 12.73 -2.48 5.14
CA PHE A 112 13.60 -2.00 4.05
C PHE A 112 14.60 -0.94 4.52
N TYR A 113 14.18 -0.06 5.43
CA TYR A 113 15.04 0.96 6.06
C TYR A 113 15.32 0.65 7.53
N HIS A 114 15.16 -0.61 7.96
CA HIS A 114 15.28 -1.05 9.36
C HIS A 114 14.35 -0.28 10.32
N ASP A 115 13.14 0.02 9.85
CA ASP A 115 12.16 0.88 10.49
C ASP A 115 10.82 0.18 10.77
N GLY A 116 10.81 -1.14 10.70
CA GLY A 116 9.60 -1.95 10.85
C GLY A 116 8.91 -2.26 9.53
N ILE A 117 7.66 -2.73 9.63
CA ILE A 117 6.76 -2.92 8.49
C ILE A 117 5.78 -1.75 8.47
N VAL A 118 6.12 -0.71 7.71
CA VAL A 118 5.53 0.63 7.82
C VAL A 118 5.32 1.27 6.46
N TRP A 119 4.57 2.37 6.41
CA TRP A 119 4.18 3.05 5.18
C TRP A 119 5.22 4.07 4.74
N HIS A 120 5.46 4.14 3.43
CA HIS A 120 6.30 5.13 2.75
C HIS A 120 5.57 5.69 1.54
N ASP A 121 5.77 6.97 1.23
CA ASP A 121 5.43 7.48 -0.09
C ASP A 121 6.54 7.10 -1.05
N ILE A 122 6.16 6.60 -2.22
CA ILE A 122 7.08 6.05 -3.21
C ILE A 122 6.65 6.52 -4.59
N ALA A 123 7.62 6.79 -5.47
CA ALA A 123 7.35 7.09 -6.86
C ALA A 123 6.59 5.92 -7.52
N CYS A 124 5.45 6.24 -8.14
CA CYS A 124 4.48 5.23 -8.60
C CYS A 124 4.99 4.26 -9.67
N HIS A 125 6.12 4.58 -10.31
CA HIS A 125 6.74 3.77 -11.36
C HIS A 125 7.61 2.62 -10.81
N HIS A 126 7.91 2.60 -9.50
CA HIS A 126 8.59 1.46 -8.89
C HIS A 126 7.73 0.21 -8.99
N LYS A 127 8.37 -0.95 -9.11
CA LYS A 127 7.67 -2.23 -9.23
C LYS A 127 7.61 -2.94 -7.89
N LYS A 128 6.41 -3.43 -7.52
CA LYS A 128 6.13 -4.12 -6.27
C LYS A 128 5.09 -5.22 -6.45
N ALA A 129 5.05 -6.15 -5.51
CA ALA A 129 3.84 -6.96 -5.28
C ALA A 129 2.67 -6.06 -4.83
N PHE A 130 1.45 -6.58 -4.79
CA PHE A 130 0.27 -5.83 -4.38
C PHE A 130 -0.75 -6.71 -3.67
N ILE A 131 -1.65 -6.06 -2.94
CA ILE A 131 -2.80 -6.71 -2.32
C ILE A 131 -4.06 -6.02 -2.82
N CYS A 132 -5.04 -6.80 -3.26
CA CYS A 132 -6.38 -6.31 -3.56
C CYS A 132 -7.38 -6.68 -2.47
N GLU A 133 -8.46 -5.92 -2.40
CA GLU A 133 -9.62 -6.20 -1.57
C GLU A 133 -10.91 -5.99 -2.34
N ARG A 134 -12.01 -6.50 -1.79
CA ARG A 134 -13.35 -6.17 -2.31
C ARG A 134 -13.62 -4.68 -2.09
N PRO A 135 -14.21 -3.98 -3.09
CA PRO A 135 -14.66 -2.62 -2.89
C PRO A 135 -15.64 -2.56 -1.70
N ALA A 136 -15.58 -1.48 -0.92
CA ALA A 136 -16.57 -1.24 0.12
C ALA A 136 -17.99 -1.25 -0.51
N LYS A 137 -18.94 -1.95 0.11
CA LYS A 137 -20.33 -1.90 -0.35
C LYS A 137 -20.84 -0.47 -0.14
N HIS A 138 -21.28 0.17 -1.23
CA HIS A 138 -21.65 1.58 -1.39
C HIS A 138 -20.48 2.54 -1.70
N PRO A 139 -20.18 2.78 -3.00
CA PRO A 139 -19.34 3.91 -3.40
C PRO A 139 -20.07 5.26 -3.25
N TYR A 140 -21.38 5.26 -2.96
CA TYR A 140 -22.22 6.41 -2.63
C TYR A 140 -23.39 5.94 -1.75
#